data_AF-A0A022QWN3-F1
#
_entry.id   AF-A0A022QWN3-F1
#
_cell.length_a   1.000
_cell.length_b   1.000
_cell.length_c   1.000
_cell.angle_alpha   90.00
_cell.angle_beta   90.00
_cell.angle_gamma   90.00
#
_symmetry.space_group_name_H-M   'P 1'
#
loop_
_entity.id
_entity.type
_entity.pdbx_description
1 polymer ?
#
loop_
_entity_poly.entity_id
_entity_poly.type
_entity_poly.pdbx_seq_one_letter_code
_entity_poly.pdbx_strand_id
1 'polypeptide(L)' 'MAGGDNEKGRVCVTGGTGYVGSWIVKKLLEDGIYSINTTTRTNP' A
#
# COMPACT_ATOMS: atom_id res chain seq x y z
N MET A 1 -7.14 -10.87 -17.49
CA MET A 1 -5.71 -10.78 -17.15
C MET A 1 -5.44 -11.88 -16.14
N ALA A 2 -4.64 -12.87 -16.53
CA ALA A 2 -4.25 -14.02 -15.72
C ALA A 2 -2.75 -13.92 -15.36
N GLY A 3 -2.37 -14.44 -14.19
CA GLY A 3 -1.02 -14.51 -13.60
C GLY A 3 -1.16 -14.42 -12.07
N GLY A 4 -0.74 -15.37 -11.22
CA GLY A 4 0.53 -16.12 -11.21
C GLY A 4 1.67 -15.13 -10.94
N ASP A 5 2.43 -15.08 -9.84
CA ASP A 5 2.79 -16.05 -8.80
C ASP A 5 3.29 -15.24 -7.55
N ASN A 6 2.44 -14.97 -6.56
CA ASN A 6 2.74 -14.61 -5.15
C ASN A 6 1.43 -14.20 -4.47
N GLU A 7 1.03 -14.95 -3.44
CA GLU A 7 -0.30 -15.03 -2.81
C GLU A 7 -0.92 -13.73 -2.26
N LYS A 8 -0.23 -12.59 -2.31
CA LYS A 8 -0.63 -11.42 -1.53
C LYS A 8 -0.94 -10.21 -2.41
N GLY A 9 -2.23 -9.91 -2.45
CA GLY A 9 -2.85 -8.98 -3.38
C GLY A 9 -2.27 -7.57 -3.32
N ARG A 10 -2.42 -6.83 -4.42
CA ARG A 10 -2.07 -5.40 -4.45
C ARG A 10 -3.08 -4.61 -3.64
N VAL A 11 -2.58 -3.83 -2.68
CA VAL A 11 -3.42 -2.95 -1.84
C VAL A 11 -3.20 -1.50 -2.26
N CYS A 12 -4.30 -0.76 -2.49
CA CYS A 12 -4.25 0.67 -2.76
C CYS A 12 -4.65 1.45 -1.50
N VAL A 13 -3.75 2.28 -0.98
CA VAL A 13 -3.97 3.10 0.22
C VAL A 13 -4.09 4.56 -0.20
N THR A 14 -5.24 5.17 0.07
CA THR A 14 -5.46 6.60 -0.18
C THR A 14 -5.08 7.40 1.06
N GLY A 15 -4.28 8.46 0.90
CA GLY A 15 -3.79 9.25 2.03
C GLY A 15 -2.65 8.60 2.81
N GLY A 16 -1.78 7.83 2.13
CA GLY A 16 -0.68 7.09 2.76
C GLY A 16 0.37 7.94 3.52
N THR A 17 0.36 9.27 3.38
CA THR A 17 1.23 10.19 4.14
C THR A 17 0.60 10.71 5.43
N GLY A 18 -0.71 10.46 5.63
CA GLY A 18 -1.40 10.91 6.84
C GLY A 18 -0.95 10.13 8.07
N TYR A 19 -1.36 10.59 9.26
CA TYR A 19 -1.00 9.94 10.52
C TYR A 19 -1.37 8.44 10.53
N VAL A 20 -2.60 8.11 10.14
CA VAL A 20 -3.08 6.73 10.10
C VAL A 20 -2.59 5.99 8.85
N GLY A 21 -2.59 6.66 7.69
CA GLY A 21 -2.20 6.06 6.41
C GLY A 21 -0.73 5.61 6.40
N SER A 22 0.16 6.40 7.00
CA SER A 22 1.59 6.06 7.09
C SER A 22 1.84 4.84 7.96
N TRP A 23 1.07 4.66 9.04
CA TRP A 23 1.17 3.48 9.91
C TRP A 23 0.68 2.20 9.20
N ILE A 24 -0.43 2.30 8.46
CA ILE A 24 -0.96 1.18 7.66
C ILE A 24 0.05 0.76 6.59
N VAL A 25 0.62 1.72 5.86
CA VAL A 25 1.65 1.47 4.85
C VAL A 25 2.86 0.78 5.48
N LYS A 26 3.36 1.29 6.60
CA LYS A 26 4.49 0.70 7.32
C LYS A 26 4.22 -0.75 7.72
N LYS A 27 3.03 -1.02 8.26
CA LYS A 27 2.63 -2.36 8.69
C LYS A 27 2.49 -3.34 7.53
N LEU A 28 1.97 -2.89 6.38
CA LEU A 28 1.86 -3.69 5.16
C LEU A 28 3.22 -3.97 4.50
N LEU A 29 4.17 -3.03 4.60
CA LEU A 29 5.56 -3.22 4.17
C LEU A 29 6.31 -4.19 5.07
N GLU A 30 6.14 -4.08 6.41
CA GLU A 30 6.77 -5.00 7.38
C GLU A 30 6.28 -6.44 7.24
N ASP A 31 5.03 -6.64 6.81
CA ASP A 31 4.50 -7.95 6.49
C ASP A 31 5.31 -8.60 5.33
N GLY A 32 5.89 -7.78 4.43
CA GLY A 32 6.89 -8.21 3.44
C GLY A 32 6.33 -8.94 2.22
N ILE A 33 5.01 -8.96 2.10
CA ILE A 33 4.28 -9.90 1.26
C ILE A 33 3.24 -9.22 0.38
N TYR A 34 2.82 -8.00 0.73
CA TYR A 34 1.91 -7.21 -0.09
C TYR A 34 2.66 -6.15 -0.90
N SER A 35 2.26 -5.99 -2.16
CA SER A 35 2.64 -4.82 -2.96
C SER A 35 1.64 -3.69 -2.71
N ILE A 36 2.12 -2.56 -2.20
CA ILE A 36 1.28 -1.41 -1.84
C ILE A 36 1.45 -0.25 -2.81
N ASN A 37 0.34 0.35 -3.20
CA ASN A 37 0.31 1.60 -3.95
C ASN A 37 -0.32 2.69 -3.08
N THR A 38 0.42 3.76 -2.80
CA THR A 38 -0.07 4.83 -1.92
C THR A 38 -0.34 6.07 -2.74
N THR A 39 -1.53 6.66 -2.60
CA THR A 39 -1.84 7.95 -3.21
C THR A 39 -1.84 9.04 -2.15
N THR A 40 -1.29 10.19 -2.52
CA THR A 40 -1.12 11.33 -1.64
C THR A 40 -1.71 12.53 -2.36
N ARG A 41 -2.49 13.37 -1.67
CA ARG A 41 -2.96 14.61 -2.27
C ARG A 41 -1.85 15.64 -2.11
N THR A 42 -0.95 15.72 -3.09
CA THR A 42 -0.03 16.85 -3.25
C THR A 42 -0.84 18.04 -3.76
N ASN A 43 -1.56 18.70 -2.85
CA ASN A 43 -2.08 20.03 -3.12
C ASN A 43 -0.92 21.02 -2.90
N PRO A 44 -0.60 21.92 -3.85
CA PRO A 44 0.32 23.03 -3.58
C PRO A 44 -0.23 23.96 -2.49
#